data_AF-A0A7S1WV82-F1
#
_entry.id   AF-A0A7S1WV82-F1
#
_cell.length_a   1.000
_cell.length_b   1.000
_cell.length_c   1.000
_cell.angle_alpha   90.00
_cell.angle_beta   90.00
_cell.angle_gamma   90.00
#
_symmetry.space_group_name_H-M   'P 1'
#
loop_
_entity.id
_entity.type
_entity.pdbx_description
1 polymer ?
#
loop_
_entity_poly.entity_id
_entity_poly.type
_entity_poly.pdbx_seq_one_letter_code
_entity_poly.pdbx_strand_id
1 'polypeptide(L)'
;QAPAPSGAVRVELLVLTARLNHSCLPNALRGPGPQPGIVEVRALRPIAAGEELTIAYVGEDLLLSPTPERRAALGGWQFECCCERCSAPDSLRAFRCGAACGGSLLAQGE
;
A
#
# COMPACT_ATOMS: atom_id res chain seq x y z
N GLN A 1 -30.69 -5.93 -0.59
CA GLN A 1 -30.37 -4.55 -0.15
C GLN A 1 -30.96 -3.60 -1.17
N ALA A 2 -31.66 -2.54 -0.74
CA ALA A 2 -32.19 -1.53 -1.65
C ALA A 2 -31.04 -0.75 -2.31
N PRO A 3 -31.18 -0.33 -3.58
CA PRO A 3 -30.17 0.49 -4.23
C PRO A 3 -30.05 1.84 -3.52
N ALA A 4 -28.82 2.29 -3.28
CA ALA A 4 -28.56 3.61 -2.72
C ALA A 4 -28.95 4.71 -3.74
N PRO A 5 -29.46 5.87 -3.28
CA PRO A 5 -29.76 6.98 -4.18
C PRO A 5 -28.50 7.47 -4.89
N SER A 6 -28.65 7.98 -6.13
CA SER A 6 -27.52 8.43 -6.95
C SER A 6 -26.70 9.50 -6.22
N GLY A 7 -25.41 9.28 -6.07
CA GLY A 7 -24.49 10.20 -5.38
C GLY A 7 -24.31 9.93 -3.88
N ALA A 8 -24.99 8.92 -3.31
CA ALA A 8 -24.75 8.53 -1.92
C ALA A 8 -23.44 7.74 -1.78
N VAL A 9 -22.57 8.20 -0.88
CA VAL A 9 -21.37 7.47 -0.46
C VAL A 9 -21.80 6.30 0.43
N ARG A 10 -21.40 5.08 0.05
CA ARG A 10 -21.66 3.88 0.84
C ARG A 10 -20.40 3.51 1.63
N VAL A 11 -20.56 3.31 2.93
CA VAL A 11 -19.52 2.79 3.82
C VAL A 11 -19.92 1.38 4.26
N GLU A 12 -18.98 0.44 4.18
CA GLU A 12 -19.20 -0.97 4.49
C GLU A 12 -18.12 -1.49 5.44
N LEU A 13 -18.53 -2.30 6.42
CA LEU A 13 -17.62 -3.03 7.30
C LEU A 13 -17.46 -4.47 6.79
N LEU A 14 -16.25 -4.82 6.36
CA LEU A 14 -15.94 -6.14 5.77
C LEU A 14 -14.93 -6.88 6.64
N VAL A 15 -15.46 -7.61 7.63
CA VAL A 15 -14.72 -8.20 8.75
C VAL A 15 -13.54 -9.09 8.31
N LEU A 16 -13.67 -9.83 7.21
CA LEU A 16 -12.59 -10.67 6.70
C LEU A 16 -11.44 -9.84 6.13
N THR A 17 -11.76 -8.84 5.31
CA THR A 17 -10.73 -7.97 4.69
C THR A 17 -10.09 -7.02 5.69
N ALA A 18 -10.78 -6.67 6.78
CA ALA A 18 -10.26 -5.82 7.84
C ALA A 18 -9.11 -6.46 8.65
N ARG A 19 -8.84 -7.76 8.46
CA ARG A 19 -7.72 -8.47 9.09
C ARG A 19 -6.42 -8.42 8.27
N LEU A 20 -6.48 -7.95 7.03
CA LEU A 20 -5.32 -7.91 6.13
C LEU A 20 -4.46 -6.71 6.50
N ASN A 21 -3.22 -6.95 6.89
CA ASN A 21 -2.29 -5.89 7.27
C ASN A 21 -1.79 -5.08 6.08
N HIS A 22 -1.22 -3.92 6.39
CA HIS A 22 -0.62 -3.04 5.41
C HIS A 22 0.76 -3.50 4.93
N SER A 23 1.02 -3.38 3.63
CA SER A 23 2.37 -3.30 3.06
C SER A 23 2.41 -2.25 1.94
N CYS A 24 3.51 -1.48 1.84
CA CYS A 24 3.79 -0.61 0.70
C CYS A 24 4.27 -1.38 -0.55
N LEU A 25 4.49 -2.69 -0.40
CA LEU A 25 4.74 -3.67 -1.46
C LEU A 25 3.81 -4.86 -1.19
N PRO A 26 2.49 -4.71 -1.39
CA PRO A 26 1.52 -5.72 -1.03
C PRO A 26 1.59 -6.93 -1.97
N ASN A 27 1.19 -8.10 -1.47
CA ASN A 27 1.05 -9.30 -2.30
C ASN A 27 -0.38 -9.53 -2.78
N ALA A 28 -1.35 -8.74 -2.30
CA ALA A 28 -2.73 -8.76 -2.75
C ALA A 28 -3.32 -7.36 -2.95
N LEU A 29 -4.32 -7.28 -3.82
CA LEU A 29 -5.13 -6.09 -4.06
C LEU A 29 -6.54 -6.32 -3.51
N ARG A 30 -7.05 -5.39 -2.71
CA ARG A 30 -8.46 -5.35 -2.29
C ARG A 30 -9.23 -4.40 -3.22
N GLY A 31 -10.24 -4.90 -3.91
CA GLY A 31 -11.00 -4.11 -4.88
C GLY A 31 -12.46 -4.54 -5.01
N PRO A 32 -13.27 -3.83 -5.82
CA PRO A 32 -14.64 -4.23 -6.10
C PRO A 32 -14.69 -5.58 -6.80
N GLY A 33 -15.62 -6.43 -6.35
CA GLY A 33 -15.95 -7.69 -6.98
C GLY A 33 -16.91 -7.53 -8.17
N PRO A 34 -17.32 -8.64 -8.79
CA PRO A 34 -18.19 -8.65 -9.97
C PRO A 34 -19.63 -8.19 -9.67
N GLN A 35 -20.02 -8.12 -8.40
CA GLN A 35 -21.35 -7.69 -7.98
C GLN A 35 -21.26 -6.53 -6.97
N PRO A 36 -22.23 -5.60 -6.97
CA PRO A 36 -22.28 -4.51 -6.00
C PRO A 36 -22.28 -5.02 -4.55
N GLY A 37 -21.43 -4.45 -3.70
CA GLY A 37 -21.29 -4.85 -2.30
C GLY A 37 -20.44 -6.12 -2.07
N ILE A 38 -19.88 -6.70 -3.12
CA ILE A 38 -18.86 -7.73 -3.02
C ILE A 38 -17.49 -7.06 -3.17
N VAL A 39 -16.58 -7.41 -2.26
CA VAL A 39 -15.17 -7.04 -2.34
C VAL A 39 -14.36 -8.30 -2.57
N GLU A 40 -13.40 -8.21 -3.48
CA GLU A 40 -12.46 -9.28 -3.77
C GLU A 40 -11.06 -8.91 -3.31
N VAL A 41 -10.31 -9.95 -2.93
CA VAL A 41 -8.89 -9.88 -2.64
C VAL A 41 -8.20 -10.73 -3.69
N ARG A 42 -7.41 -10.11 -4.55
CA ARG A 42 -6.75 -10.77 -5.68
C ARG A 42 -5.25 -10.77 -5.46
N ALA A 43 -4.61 -11.92 -5.65
CA ALA A 43 -3.16 -12.02 -5.56
C ALA A 43 -2.51 -11.19 -6.69
N LEU A 44 -1.47 -10.44 -6.36
CA LEU A 44 -0.65 -9.67 -7.30
C LEU A 44 0.57 -10.46 -7.81
N ARG A 45 0.92 -11.53 -7.09
CA ARG A 45 2.01 -12.46 -7.38
C ARG A 45 1.67 -13.85 -6.80
N PRO A 46 2.42 -14.92 -7.12
CA PRO A 46 2.32 -16.17 -6.37
C PRO A 46 2.56 -15.94 -4.87
N ILE A 47 1.76 -16.62 -4.03
CA ILE A 47 1.78 -16.51 -2.56
C ILE A 47 1.93 -17.92 -2.01
N ALA A 48 2.91 -18.14 -1.15
CA ALA A 48 3.15 -19.44 -0.55
C ALA A 48 2.15 -19.76 0.56
N ALA A 49 1.92 -21.04 0.84
CA ALA A 49 1.12 -21.44 2.00
C ALA A 49 1.77 -20.96 3.30
N GLY A 50 1.01 -20.26 4.14
CA GLY A 50 1.49 -19.66 5.39
C GLY A 50 2.11 -18.26 5.23
N GLU A 51 2.28 -17.77 4.00
CA GLU A 51 2.67 -16.37 3.77
C GLU A 51 1.52 -15.42 4.14
N GLU A 52 1.83 -14.33 4.83
CA GLU A 52 0.83 -13.33 5.21
C GLU A 52 0.25 -12.61 3.98
N LEU A 53 -1.07 -12.46 3.93
CA LEU A 53 -1.74 -11.63 2.93
C LEU A 53 -1.73 -10.17 3.37
N THR A 54 -1.19 -9.29 2.51
CA THR A 54 -1.09 -7.85 2.78
C THR A 54 -1.70 -7.03 1.65
N ILE A 55 -2.25 -5.86 2.00
CA ILE A 55 -2.84 -4.90 1.07
C ILE A 55 -2.25 -3.49 1.28
N ALA A 56 -2.43 -2.59 0.32
CA ALA A 56 -2.15 -1.18 0.55
C ALA A 56 -3.34 -0.50 1.25
N TYR A 57 -3.08 0.27 2.31
CA TYR A 57 -4.08 1.11 2.99
C TYR A 57 -4.15 2.51 2.39
N VAL A 58 -3.19 2.84 1.51
CA VAL A 58 -3.03 4.12 0.84
C VAL A 58 -3.32 3.95 -0.65
N GLY A 59 -3.62 5.07 -1.32
CA GLY A 59 -3.85 5.10 -2.77
C GLY A 59 -2.61 4.73 -3.58
N GLU A 60 -2.82 4.33 -4.83
CA GLU A 60 -1.74 3.99 -5.77
C GLU A 60 -0.81 5.16 -6.06
N ASP A 61 -1.35 6.38 -6.09
CA ASP A 61 -0.59 7.63 -6.21
C ASP A 61 0.42 7.77 -5.07
N LEU A 62 -0.01 7.51 -3.83
CA LEU A 62 0.86 7.60 -2.67
C LEU A 62 1.84 6.42 -2.59
N LEU A 63 1.51 5.27 -3.17
CA LEU A 63 2.50 4.20 -3.37
C LEU A 63 3.63 4.65 -4.30
N LEU A 64 3.48 5.69 -5.10
CA LEU A 64 4.58 6.25 -5.92
C LEU A 64 5.39 7.32 -5.18
N SER A 65 5.05 7.65 -3.93
CA SER A 65 5.78 8.60 -3.09
C SER A 65 6.94 7.97 -2.31
N PRO A 66 7.94 8.78 -1.89
CA PRO A 66 8.99 8.40 -0.93
C PRO A 66 8.49 7.79 0.38
N THR A 67 9.36 7.05 1.06
CA THR A 67 9.05 6.35 2.32
C THR A 67 8.48 7.27 3.42
N PRO A 68 9.04 8.47 3.68
CA PRO A 68 8.51 9.37 4.71
C PRO A 68 7.06 9.79 4.45
N GLU A 69 6.71 10.07 3.19
CA GLU A 69 5.34 10.47 2.80
C GLU A 69 4.34 9.33 3.00
N ARG A 70 4.73 8.10 2.62
CA ARG A 70 3.89 6.92 2.85
C ARG A 70 3.66 6.66 4.34
N ARG A 71 4.69 6.80 5.18
CA ARG A 71 4.57 6.66 6.65
C ARG A 71 3.70 7.76 7.25
N ALA A 72 3.88 9.01 6.83
CA ALA A 72 3.07 10.13 7.30
C ALA A 72 1.58 9.89 7.03
N ALA A 73 1.23 9.41 5.84
CA ALA A 73 -0.16 9.09 5.48
C ALA A 73 -0.75 7.91 6.28
N LEU A 74 0.09 7.03 6.82
CA LEU A 74 -0.33 5.93 7.68
C LEU A 74 -0.44 6.34 9.16
N GLY A 75 -0.08 7.56 9.55
CA GLY A 75 -0.02 8.00 10.95
C GLY A 75 -1.32 7.81 11.73
N GLY A 76 -2.49 7.88 11.07
CA GLY A 76 -3.79 7.62 11.69
C GLY A 76 -4.05 6.16 12.08
N TRP A 77 -3.25 5.22 11.57
CA TRP A 77 -3.38 3.78 11.88
C TRP A 77 -2.59 3.35 13.12
N GLN A 78 -1.86 4.27 13.76
CA GLN A 78 -1.14 4.01 15.02
C GLN A 78 -0.08 2.89 14.93
N PHE A 79 0.57 2.74 13.77
CA PHE A 79 1.75 1.89 13.59
C PHE A 79 2.79 2.58 12.70
N GLU A 80 4.04 2.14 12.76
CA GLU A 80 5.09 2.53 11.80
C GLU A 80 5.26 1.42 10.75
N CYS A 81 5.23 1.77 9.47
CA CYS A 81 5.37 0.79 8.40
C CYS A 81 6.83 0.32 8.26
N CYS A 82 7.03 -0.97 8.52
CA CYS A 82 8.31 -1.69 8.42
C CYS A 82 8.26 -2.81 7.36
N CYS A 83 7.44 -2.66 6.31
CA CYS A 83 7.41 -3.62 5.21
C CYS A 83 8.75 -3.63 4.45
N GLU A 84 8.98 -4.63 3.60
CA GLU A 84 10.24 -4.78 2.82
C GLU A 84 10.66 -3.49 2.11
N ARG A 85 9.72 -2.81 1.45
CA ARG A 85 9.97 -1.52 0.79
C ARG A 85 10.22 -0.37 1.77
N CYS A 86 9.52 -0.40 2.92
CA CYS A 86 9.77 0.40 4.13
C CYS A 86 11.22 0.37 4.61
N SER A 87 11.76 -0.84 4.68
CA SER A 87 13.05 -1.15 5.30
C SER A 87 14.22 -1.14 4.32
N ALA A 88 13.94 -1.14 3.01
CA ALA A 88 14.94 -1.01 1.96
C ALA A 88 15.37 0.46 1.75
N PRO A 89 16.55 0.71 1.14
CA PRO A 89 16.94 2.05 0.71
C PRO A 89 15.88 2.69 -0.19
N ASP A 90 15.54 3.96 0.10
CA ASP A 90 14.52 4.68 -0.65
C ASP A 90 15.04 5.17 -2.02
N SER A 91 14.75 4.40 -3.06
CA SER A 91 15.15 4.71 -4.44
C SER A 91 14.45 5.95 -5.02
N LEU A 92 13.37 6.43 -4.41
CA LEU A 92 12.66 7.63 -4.86
C LEU A 92 13.29 8.92 -4.33
N ARG A 93 14.22 8.82 -3.37
CA ARG A 93 15.06 9.93 -2.89
C ARG A 93 16.50 9.78 -3.34
N ALA A 94 16.68 9.50 -4.64
CA ALA A 94 17.97 9.32 -5.28
C ALA A 94 18.46 10.63 -5.93
N PHE A 95 19.72 10.98 -5.67
CA PHE A 95 20.42 12.09 -6.30
C PHE A 95 21.53 11.57 -7.19
N ARG A 96 21.84 12.27 -8.29
CA ARG A 96 22.99 11.91 -9.13
C ARG A 96 24.29 12.22 -8.38
N CYS A 97 25.25 11.30 -8.38
CA CYS A 97 26.55 11.53 -7.79
C CYS A 97 27.29 12.69 -8.51
N GLY A 98 27.72 13.70 -7.74
CA GLY A 98 28.44 14.86 -8.26
C GLY A 98 29.82 14.54 -8.87
N ALA A 99 30.37 13.36 -8.57
CA ALA A 99 31.65 12.91 -9.14
C ALA A 99 31.56 12.42 -10.60
N ALA A 100 30.40 12.56 -11.26
CA ALA A 100 30.15 12.12 -12.63
C ALA A 100 30.44 10.63 -12.91
N CYS A 101 30.50 9.79 -11.87
CA CYS A 101 30.76 8.35 -11.98
C CYS A 101 29.56 7.53 -12.49
N GLY A 102 28.42 8.18 -12.75
CA GLY A 102 27.16 7.51 -13.13
C GLY A 102 26.38 6.90 -11.96
N GLY A 103 26.91 6.93 -10.74
CA GLY A 103 26.25 6.41 -9.55
C GLY A 103 25.16 7.33 -8.98
N SER A 104 24.34 6.76 -8.07
CA SER A 104 23.29 7.47 -7.33
C SER A 104 23.60 7.52 -5.83
N LEU A 105 23.28 8.64 -5.20
CA LEU A 105 23.32 8.84 -3.75
C LEU A 105 21.88 8.73 -3.21
N LEU A 106 21.63 7.84 -2.27
CA LEU A 106 20.32 7.66 -1.65
C LEU A 106 20.27 8.39 -0.32
N ALA A 107 19.28 9.26 -0.12
CA ALA A 107 19.10 9.93 1.16
C ALA A 107 18.76 8.92 2.26
N GLN A 108 19.59 8.88 3.31
CA GLN A 108 19.41 8.03 4.49
C GLN A 108 18.46 8.68 5.51
N GLY A 109 17.70 7.88 6.24
CA GLY A 109 16.82 8.35 7.33
C GLY A 109 15.51 8.98 6.86
N GLU A 110 14.71 9.46 7.82
CA GLU A 110 13.48 10.22 7.55
C GLU A 110 13.81 11.66 7.13
#